data_AF-A0A8I1TC66-F1
#
_entry.id   AF-A0A8I1TC66-F1
#
_cell.length_a   1.000
_cell.length_b   1.000
_cell.length_c   1.000
_cell.angle_alpha   90.00
_cell.angle_beta   90.00
_cell.angle_gamma   90.00
#
_symmetry.space_group_name_H-M   'P 1'
#
loop_
_entity.id
_entity.type
_entity.pdbx_description
1 polymer ?
#
loop_
_entity_poly.entity_id
_entity_poly.type
_entity_poly.pdbx_seq_one_letter_code
_entity_poly.pdbx_strand_id
1 'polypeptide(L)'
;MVGIIFTVARQIGVVGCVVLGLLAYYEGIPFIREIPFVDRIPVVREMIVGRVAAERTKAADAAREGYVKRVELIAAKAEASELRRQAEENAAMAEAARKQAATARVAADAARQALEKRIAQDNDPDSSRWSQHDLERLHNER
;
A
#
# COMPACT_ATOMS: atom_id res chain seq x y z
N MET A 1 2.86 -23.61 -56.22
CA MET A 1 2.65 -22.28 -55.59
C MET A 1 3.69 -21.24 -56.00
N VAL A 2 4.99 -21.55 -56.02
CA VAL A 2 6.06 -20.60 -56.42
C VAL A 2 5.88 -20.02 -57.83
N GLY A 3 5.42 -20.83 -58.79
CA GLY A 3 5.17 -20.37 -60.16
C GLY A 3 4.04 -19.33 -60.29
N ILE A 4 2.96 -19.46 -59.52
CA ILE A 4 1.82 -18.53 -59.55
C ILE A 4 2.23 -17.17 -58.97
N ILE A 5 3.01 -17.18 -57.89
CA ILE A 5 3.55 -15.98 -57.26
C ILE A 5 4.44 -15.22 -58.25
N PHE A 6 5.27 -15.93 -59.02
CA PHE A 6 6.14 -15.31 -60.02
C PHE A 6 5.35 -14.68 -61.18
N THR A 7 4.28 -15.32 -61.64
CA THR A 7 3.42 -14.77 -62.70
C THR A 7 2.67 -13.54 -62.23
N VAL A 8 2.12 -13.56 -61.01
CA VAL A 8 1.44 -12.41 -60.39
C VAL A 8 2.42 -11.25 -60.14
N ALA A 9 3.62 -11.54 -59.64
CA ALA A 9 4.67 -10.54 -59.44
C ALA A 9 5.11 -9.88 -60.76
N ARG A 10 5.19 -10.66 -61.84
CA ARG A 10 5.49 -10.14 -63.19
C ARG A 10 4.36 -9.27 -63.75
N GLN A 11 3.11 -9.52 -63.35
CA GLN A 11 1.92 -8.80 -63.83
C GLN A 11 1.65 -7.50 -63.05
N ILE A 12 2.00 -7.48 -61.77
CA ILE A 12 1.95 -6.29 -60.90
C ILE A 12 3.16 -5.37 -61.15
N GLY A 13 4.29 -5.94 -61.58
CA GLY A 13 5.54 -5.21 -61.80
C GLY A 13 6.27 -4.85 -60.51
N VAL A 14 7.51 -4.37 -60.64
CA VAL A 14 8.40 -4.08 -59.50
C VAL A 14 7.77 -3.09 -58.52
N VAL A 15 7.05 -2.08 -59.01
CA VAL A 15 6.41 -1.05 -58.19
C VAL A 15 5.37 -1.65 -57.25
N GLY A 16 4.49 -2.53 -57.72
CA GLY A 16 3.48 -3.11 -56.85
C GLY A 16 4.05 -4.17 -55.89
N CYS A 17 5.14 -4.86 -56.24
CA CYS A 17 5.89 -5.66 -55.26
C CYS A 17 6.47 -4.80 -54.12
N VAL A 18 7.00 -3.62 -54.44
CA VAL A 18 7.49 -2.67 -53.44
C VAL A 18 6.35 -2.16 -52.56
N VAL A 19 5.20 -1.80 -53.14
CA VAL A 19 4.01 -1.36 -52.39
C VAL A 19 3.49 -2.46 -51.47
N LEU A 20 3.37 -3.70 -51.94
CA LEU A 20 2.95 -4.84 -51.12
C LEU A 20 3.95 -5.12 -49.99
N GLY A 21 5.25 -5.00 -50.25
CA GLY A 21 6.28 -5.10 -49.21
C GLY A 21 6.17 -4.02 -48.15
N LEU A 22 5.91 -2.77 -48.55
CA LEU A 22 5.66 -1.66 -47.62
C LEU A 22 4.38 -1.89 -46.80
N LEU A 23 3.31 -2.36 -47.43
CA LEU A 23 2.03 -2.60 -46.77
C LEU A 23 2.15 -3.73 -45.75
N ALA A 24 2.81 -4.83 -46.14
CA ALA A 24 3.19 -5.92 -45.25
C ALA A 24 4.07 -5.47 -44.08
N TYR A 25 4.96 -4.49 -44.28
CA TYR A 25 5.82 -3.97 -43.23
C TYR A 25 5.08 -3.08 -42.22
N TYR A 26 4.16 -2.23 -42.70
CA TYR A 26 3.42 -1.28 -41.86
C TYR A 26 2.20 -1.89 -41.16
N GLU A 27 1.38 -2.66 -41.90
CA GLU A 27 0.16 -3.29 -41.39
C GLU A 27 0.39 -4.72 -40.86
N GLY A 28 1.48 -5.36 -41.29
CA GLY A 28 1.77 -6.75 -40.98
C GLY A 28 1.18 -7.71 -42.01
N ILE A 29 1.58 -8.99 -41.96
CA ILE A 29 1.04 -10.04 -42.83
C ILE A 29 0.15 -10.98 -41.99
N PRO A 30 -1.19 -10.87 -42.09
CA PRO A 30 -2.10 -11.67 -41.28
C PRO A 30 -2.02 -13.17 -41.60
N PHE A 31 -1.65 -13.52 -42.83
CA PHE A 31 -1.60 -14.90 -43.32
C PHE A 31 -0.54 -15.78 -42.64
N ILE A 32 0.50 -15.16 -42.06
CA ILE A 32 1.59 -15.89 -41.39
C ILE A 32 1.17 -16.32 -39.97
N ARG A 33 0.11 -15.72 -39.41
CA ARG A 33 -0.44 -16.02 -38.09
C ARG A 33 -1.10 -17.41 -37.99
N GLU A 34 -1.46 -18.02 -39.12
CA GLU A 34 -2.11 -19.34 -39.16
C GLU A 34 -1.11 -20.50 -39.04
N ILE A 35 0.20 -20.24 -39.11
CA ILE A 35 1.21 -21.29 -38.99
C ILE A 35 1.56 -21.50 -37.51
N PRO A 36 1.29 -22.69 -36.94
CA PRO A 36 1.65 -22.96 -35.56
C PRO A 36 3.17 -22.82 -35.35
N PHE A 37 3.56 -22.30 -34.18
CA PHE A 37 4.94 -22.03 -33.75
C PHE A 37 5.67 -20.83 -34.39
N VAL A 38 5.12 -20.20 -35.42
CA VAL A 38 5.78 -19.07 -36.09
C VAL A 38 5.81 -17.80 -35.21
N ASP A 39 4.83 -17.64 -34.32
CA ASP A 39 4.77 -16.55 -33.33
C ASP A 39 5.88 -16.60 -32.25
N ARG A 40 6.63 -17.71 -32.13
CA ARG A 40 7.74 -17.80 -31.17
C ARG A 40 9.02 -17.13 -31.66
N ILE A 41 9.12 -16.80 -32.95
CA ILE A 41 10.30 -16.13 -33.52
C ILE A 41 10.05 -14.61 -33.46
N PRO A 42 10.85 -13.84 -32.68
CA PRO A 42 10.58 -12.42 -32.42
C PRO A 42 10.44 -11.58 -33.70
N VAL A 43 11.32 -11.84 -34.68
CA VAL A 43 11.36 -11.13 -35.97
C VAL A 43 10.08 -11.38 -36.78
N VAL A 44 9.54 -12.60 -36.73
CA VAL A 44 8.33 -12.95 -37.49
C VAL A 44 7.08 -12.42 -36.81
N ARG A 45 7.06 -12.44 -35.47
CA ARG A 45 5.97 -11.87 -34.66
C ARG A 45 5.80 -10.37 -34.90
N GLU A 46 6.90 -9.61 -34.98
CA GLU A 46 6.85 -8.17 -35.32
C GLU A 46 6.30 -7.93 -36.74
N MET A 47 6.63 -8.81 -37.68
CA MET A 47 6.13 -8.75 -39.06
C MET A 47 4.66 -9.19 -39.19
N ILE A 48 4.13 -9.98 -38.25
CA ILE A 48 2.70 -10.36 -38.19
C ILE A 48 1.86 -9.20 -37.64
N VAL A 49 2.36 -8.50 -36.62
CA VAL A 49 1.64 -7.42 -35.94
C VAL A 49 1.73 -6.09 -36.71
N GLY A 50 2.81 -5.89 -37.46
CA GLY A 50 3.08 -4.63 -38.15
C GLY A 50 3.63 -3.55 -37.21
N ARG A 51 4.50 -2.69 -37.74
CA ARG A 51 5.22 -1.69 -36.95
C ARG A 51 4.30 -0.66 -36.28
N VAL A 52 3.18 -0.30 -36.91
CA VAL A 52 2.25 0.71 -36.38
C VAL A 52 1.51 0.20 -35.14
N ALA A 53 1.04 -1.05 -35.15
CA ALA A 53 0.36 -1.63 -34.00
C ALA A 53 1.33 -1.88 -32.84
N ALA A 54 2.58 -2.27 -33.13
CA ALA A 54 3.64 -2.41 -32.13
C ALA A 54 3.97 -1.08 -31.43
N GLU A 55 4.08 0.03 -32.17
CA GLU A 55 4.32 1.34 -31.57
C GLU A 55 3.10 1.87 -30.80
N ARG A 56 1.87 1.61 -31.28
CA ARG A 56 0.64 1.97 -30.54
C ARG A 56 0.51 1.23 -29.21
N THR A 57 0.87 -0.05 -29.16
CA THR A 57 0.83 -0.83 -27.92
C THR A 57 1.88 -0.34 -26.93
N LYS A 58 3.12 -0.06 -27.38
CA LYS A 58 4.15 0.57 -26.53
C LYS A 58 3.70 1.92 -25.97
N ALA A 59 3.09 2.77 -26.79
CA ALA A 59 2.58 4.06 -26.33
C ALA A 59 1.45 3.91 -25.30
N ALA A 60 0.54 2.95 -25.50
CA ALA A 60 -0.52 2.64 -24.55
C ALA A 60 0.04 2.09 -23.22
N ASP A 61 1.06 1.24 -23.27
CA ASP A 61 1.69 0.68 -22.07
C ASP A 61 2.48 1.74 -21.30
N ALA A 62 3.23 2.61 -21.98
CA ALA A 62 3.88 3.75 -21.37
C ALA A 62 2.87 4.73 -20.72
N ALA A 63 1.74 4.97 -21.38
CA ALA A 63 0.67 5.79 -20.81
C ALA A 63 0.10 5.15 -19.53
N ARG A 64 -0.20 3.83 -19.56
CA ARG A 64 -0.68 3.06 -18.40
C ARG A 64 0.31 3.11 -17.24
N GLU A 65 1.59 2.89 -17.50
CA GLU A 65 2.65 2.97 -16.48
C GLU A 65 2.69 4.37 -15.84
N GLY A 66 2.56 5.43 -16.65
CA GLY A 66 2.46 6.80 -16.15
C GLY A 66 1.24 7.04 -15.27
N TYR A 67 0.08 6.43 -15.57
CA TYR A 67 -1.10 6.50 -14.72
C TYR A 67 -0.91 5.75 -13.40
N VAL A 68 -0.37 4.53 -13.44
CA VAL A 68 -0.12 3.72 -12.24
C VAL A 68 0.82 4.46 -11.29
N LYS A 69 1.94 4.99 -11.78
CA LYS A 69 2.89 5.78 -10.96
C LYS A 69 2.24 7.00 -10.31
N ARG A 70 1.33 7.68 -11.01
CA ARG A 70 0.60 8.82 -10.44
C ARG A 70 -0.36 8.39 -9.34
N VAL A 71 -1.09 7.30 -9.54
CA VAL A 71 -2.02 6.76 -8.53
C VAL A 71 -1.26 6.29 -7.30
N GLU A 72 -0.16 5.56 -7.48
CA GLU A 72 0.73 5.13 -6.38
C GLU A 72 1.28 6.32 -5.60
N LEU A 73 1.73 7.37 -6.30
CA LEU A 73 2.21 8.59 -5.64
C LEU A 73 1.10 9.28 -4.81
N ILE A 74 -0.13 9.33 -5.33
CA ILE A 74 -1.26 9.93 -4.60
C ILE A 74 -1.59 9.08 -3.37
N ALA A 75 -1.65 7.76 -3.51
CA ALA A 75 -1.92 6.84 -2.41
C ALA A 75 -0.85 6.94 -1.32
N ALA A 76 0.43 6.93 -1.70
CA ALA A 76 1.55 7.06 -0.76
C ALA A 76 1.52 8.42 -0.02
N LYS A 77 1.15 9.50 -0.70
CA LYS A 77 0.99 10.82 -0.06
C LYS A 77 -0.18 10.85 0.92
N ALA A 78 -1.30 10.22 0.57
CA ALA A 78 -2.45 10.12 1.46
C ALA A 78 -2.11 9.30 2.72
N GLU A 79 -1.48 8.15 2.57
CA GLU A 79 -1.02 7.32 3.69
C GLU A 79 -0.02 8.06 4.58
N ALA A 80 0.96 8.75 3.99
CA ALA A 80 1.91 9.56 4.75
C ALA A 80 1.22 10.71 5.53
N SER A 81 0.18 11.32 4.96
CA SER A 81 -0.58 12.38 5.65
C SER A 81 -1.36 11.83 6.85
N GLU A 82 -1.95 10.65 6.70
CA GLU A 82 -2.72 10.00 7.75
C GLU A 82 -1.82 9.51 8.89
N LEU A 83 -0.66 8.92 8.56
CA LEU A 83 0.34 8.54 9.56
C LEU A 83 0.87 9.73 10.36
N ARG A 84 1.05 10.90 9.71
CA ARG A 84 1.43 12.14 10.41
C ARG A 84 0.34 12.59 11.37
N ARG A 85 -0.93 12.59 10.94
CA ARG A 85 -2.07 12.93 11.80
C ARG A 85 -2.12 12.02 13.03
N GLN A 86 -1.99 10.71 12.83
CA GLN A 86 -1.98 9.74 13.94
C GLN A 86 -0.78 9.95 14.87
N ALA A 87 0.40 10.27 14.33
CA ALA A 87 1.58 10.55 15.13
C ALA A 87 1.41 11.82 15.99
N GLU A 88 0.81 12.88 15.45
CA GLU A 88 0.50 14.12 16.17
C GLU A 88 -0.53 13.87 17.28
N GLU A 89 -1.60 13.13 16.99
CA GLU A 89 -2.61 12.74 17.98
C GLU A 89 -2.01 11.91 19.11
N ASN A 90 -1.20 10.89 18.77
CA ASN A 90 -0.51 10.06 19.74
C ASN A 90 0.48 10.87 20.59
N ALA A 91 1.19 11.82 20.00
CA ALA A 91 2.10 12.70 20.73
C ALA A 91 1.34 13.57 21.74
N ALA A 92 0.20 14.15 21.33
CA ALA A 92 -0.65 14.95 22.21
C ALA A 92 -1.22 14.11 23.36
N MET A 93 -1.72 12.90 23.07
CA MET A 93 -2.21 11.97 24.09
C MET A 93 -1.10 11.55 25.06
N ALA A 94 0.10 11.26 24.56
CA ALA A 94 1.24 10.90 25.40
C ALA A 94 1.65 12.06 26.31
N GLU A 95 1.63 13.30 25.83
CA GLU A 95 1.93 14.47 26.66
C GLU A 95 0.87 14.68 27.76
N ALA A 96 -0.41 14.56 27.41
CA ALA A 96 -1.51 14.64 28.38
C ALA A 96 -1.40 13.54 29.45
N ALA A 97 -1.12 12.30 29.05
CA ALA A 97 -0.91 11.18 29.95
C ALA A 97 0.30 11.41 30.88
N ARG A 98 1.40 11.97 30.37
CA ARG A 98 2.58 12.33 31.20
C ARG A 98 2.23 13.38 32.26
N LYS A 99 1.47 14.42 31.90
CA LYS A 99 1.02 15.45 32.85
C LYS A 99 0.13 14.85 33.94
N GLN A 100 -0.83 14.01 33.56
CA GLN A 100 -1.71 13.32 34.51
C GLN A 100 -0.94 12.36 35.42
N ALA A 101 0.03 11.61 34.87
CA ALA A 101 0.87 10.72 35.67
C ALA A 101 1.73 11.51 36.68
N ALA A 102 2.26 12.67 36.28
CA ALA A 102 3.03 13.54 37.18
C ALA A 102 2.16 14.08 38.32
N THR A 103 0.95 14.58 38.03
CA THR A 103 0.03 15.07 39.06
C THR A 103 -0.44 13.96 39.98
N ALA A 104 -0.76 12.78 39.43
CA ALA A 104 -1.14 11.61 40.21
C ALA A 104 -0.02 11.14 41.15
N ARG A 105 1.24 11.17 40.70
CA ARG A 105 2.40 10.87 41.56
C ARG A 105 2.53 11.84 42.72
N VAL A 106 2.47 13.14 42.46
CA VAL A 106 2.53 14.16 43.51
C VAL A 106 1.39 13.99 44.52
N ALA A 107 0.17 13.73 44.03
CA ALA A 107 -0.99 13.49 44.89
C ALA A 107 -0.82 12.21 45.74
N ALA A 108 -0.30 11.14 45.14
CA ALA A 108 -0.03 9.88 45.83
C ALA A 108 1.06 10.06 46.91
N ASP A 109 2.14 10.78 46.61
CA ASP A 109 3.21 11.07 47.56
C ASP A 109 2.69 11.93 48.72
N ALA A 110 1.87 12.95 48.44
CA ALA A 110 1.24 13.77 49.47
C ALA A 110 0.29 12.95 50.36
N ALA A 111 -0.53 12.08 49.76
CA ALA A 111 -1.41 11.18 50.50
C ALA A 111 -0.63 10.19 51.37
N ARG A 112 0.49 9.67 50.86
CA ARG A 112 1.39 8.78 51.60
C ARG A 112 2.03 9.49 52.79
N GLN A 113 2.56 10.70 52.60
CA GLN A 113 3.12 11.49 53.69
C GLN A 113 2.06 11.86 54.74
N ALA A 114 0.83 12.17 54.33
CA ALA A 114 -0.27 12.43 55.26
C ALA A 114 -0.63 11.18 56.07
N LEU A 115 -0.65 10.01 55.42
CA LEU A 115 -0.87 8.73 56.09
C LEU A 115 0.26 8.41 57.09
N GLU A 116 1.52 8.55 56.68
CA GLU A 116 2.68 8.33 57.55
C GLU A 116 2.67 9.26 58.76
N LYS A 117 2.29 10.54 58.59
CA LYS A 117 2.09 11.47 59.71
C LYS A 117 0.98 11.02 60.65
N ARG A 118 -0.16 10.57 60.12
CA ARG A 118 -1.26 10.04 60.94
C ARG A 118 -0.82 8.82 61.73
N ILE A 119 -0.10 7.89 61.11
CA ILE A 119 0.45 6.70 61.78
C ILE A 119 1.43 7.10 62.88
N ALA A 120 2.33 8.07 62.63
CA ALA A 120 3.28 8.53 63.64
C ALA A 120 2.64 9.28 64.81
N GLN A 121 1.49 9.93 64.57
CA GLN A 121 0.70 10.62 65.59
C GLN A 121 -0.22 9.67 66.36
N ASP A 122 -0.52 8.50 65.78
CA ASP A 122 -1.32 7.45 66.40
C ASP A 122 -0.52 6.76 67.51
N ASN A 123 -0.69 7.29 68.73
CA ASN A 123 -0.08 6.77 69.95
C ASN A 123 -1.14 6.09 70.84
N ASP A 124 -2.27 5.67 70.26
CA ASP A 124 -3.31 5.00 71.03
C ASP A 124 -2.82 3.59 71.44
N PRO A 125 -2.68 3.31 72.75
CA PRO A 125 -2.25 2.00 73.24
C PRO A 125 -3.25 0.87 72.91
N ASP A 126 -4.50 1.21 72.54
CA ASP A 126 -5.52 0.26 72.12
C ASP A 126 -5.71 0.19 70.59
N SER A 127 -4.90 0.90 69.79
CA SER A 127 -4.96 0.92 68.30
C SER A 127 -4.86 -0.46 67.63
N SER A 128 -4.29 -1.45 68.33
CA SER A 128 -4.15 -2.83 67.84
C SER A 128 -5.35 -3.73 68.15
N ARG A 129 -6.38 -3.23 68.84
CA ARG A 129 -7.61 -3.96 69.14
C ARG A 129 -8.65 -3.68 68.06
N TRP A 130 -9.35 -4.72 67.62
CA TRP A 130 -10.43 -4.56 66.66
C TRP A 130 -11.51 -3.68 67.27
N SER A 131 -11.86 -2.60 66.57
CA SER A 131 -12.93 -1.72 67.02
C SER A 131 -14.27 -2.44 66.87
N GLN A 132 -15.28 -1.95 67.59
CA GLN A 132 -16.63 -2.50 67.47
C GLN A 132 -17.18 -2.36 66.03
N HIS A 133 -16.74 -1.33 65.30
CA HIS A 133 -17.05 -1.15 63.89
C HIS A 133 -16.42 -2.24 62.99
N ASP A 134 -15.17 -2.64 63.28
CA ASP A 134 -14.52 -3.72 62.55
C ASP A 134 -15.23 -5.06 62.77
N LEU A 135 -15.66 -5.32 64.02
CA LEU A 135 -16.42 -6.51 64.40
C LEU A 135 -17.80 -6.55 63.73
N GLU A 136 -18.51 -5.41 63.66
CA GLU A 136 -19.79 -5.28 62.96
C GLU A 136 -19.68 -5.53 61.46
N ARG A 137 -18.61 -5.03 60.83
CA ARG A 137 -18.35 -5.28 59.40
C ARG A 137 -18.14 -6.76 59.11
N LEU A 138 -17.38 -7.46 59.95
CA LEU A 138 -17.17 -8.91 59.85
C LEU A 138 -18.46 -9.73 60.09
N HIS A 139 -19.38 -9.22 60.91
CA HIS A 139 -20.65 -9.89 61.17
C HIS A 139 -21.64 -9.75 60.00
N ASN A 140 -21.57 -8.63 59.25
CA ASN A 140 -22.43 -8.35 58.10
C ASN A 140 -21.95 -8.99 56.77
N GLU A 141 -20.77 -9.62 56.74
CA GLU A 141 -20.23 -10.33 55.56
C GLU A 141 -20.47 -11.86 55.61
N ARG A 142 -21.27 -12.36 56.57
CA ARG A 142 -21.80 -13.74 56.61
C ARG A 142 -23.26 -13.80 56.17
#